data_AF-A0ABD2JGC7-F1
#
_entry.id   AF-A0ABD2JGC7-F1
#
_cell.length_a   1.000
_cell.length_b   1.000
_cell.length_c   1.000
_cell.angle_alpha   90.00
_cell.angle_beta   90.00
_cell.angle_gamma   90.00
#
_symmetry.space_group_name_H-M   'P 1'
#
loop_
_entity.id
_entity.type
_entity.pdbx_description
1 polymer ?
#
loop_
_entity_poly.entity_id
_entity_poly.type
_entity_poly.pdbx_seq_one_letter_code
_entity_poly.pdbx_strand_id
1 'polypeptide(L)'
;MDQRNNTDAVVQKISLNIQQLSQFVQNLNQLIEKIGGAEDNERTRNATNDLVHKSNELSHNTNQMLKDLIESSQENRALRVQSERLMNDFMAVLNRLQASKRKAAAREKTQIKSVTVEDEQLHGRMGADDPIQMRQLQQKHRMNLDEIRERQEALSALEQDIGDINQIFKDLAHLVHDQGEMVDSIEANIEHASIHVQQANTSVAQAVHYQAKARQKKLMIYAFCIFVLLVLFLVLYLWLNH
;
A
#
# COMPACT_ATOMS: atom_id res chain seq x y z
N MET A 1 -29.49 -13.92 -32.22
CA MET A 1 -28.62 -14.76 -31.36
C MET A 1 -27.30 -14.06 -31.07
N ASP A 2 -26.72 -13.32 -32.01
CA ASP A 2 -25.42 -12.64 -31.81
C ASP A 2 -25.38 -11.57 -30.70
N GLN A 3 -26.39 -10.72 -30.57
CA GLN A 3 -26.38 -9.65 -29.55
C GLN A 3 -26.43 -10.19 -28.11
N ARG A 4 -27.21 -11.24 -27.83
CA ARG A 4 -27.27 -11.87 -26.49
C ARG A 4 -25.93 -12.50 -26.11
N ASN A 5 -25.31 -13.23 -27.04
CA ASN A 5 -23.99 -13.82 -26.81
C ASN A 5 -22.91 -12.76 -26.55
N ASN A 6 -23.01 -11.60 -27.22
CA ASN A 6 -22.08 -10.49 -26.99
C ASN A 6 -22.28 -9.85 -25.61
N THR A 7 -23.53 -9.63 -25.19
CA THR A 7 -23.83 -9.10 -23.85
C THR A 7 -23.35 -10.03 -22.74
N ASP A 8 -23.59 -11.33 -22.87
CA ASP A 8 -23.15 -12.31 -21.87
C ASP A 8 -21.61 -12.35 -21.77
N ALA A 9 -20.90 -12.18 -22.88
CA ALA A 9 -19.45 -12.07 -22.90
C ALA A 9 -18.94 -10.81 -22.17
N VAL A 10 -19.61 -9.67 -22.35
CA VAL A 10 -19.28 -8.41 -21.65
C VAL A 10 -19.50 -8.55 -20.14
N VAL A 11 -20.63 -9.11 -19.71
CA VAL A 11 -20.93 -9.38 -18.30
C VAL A 11 -19.86 -10.27 -17.67
N GLN A 12 -19.48 -11.37 -18.35
CA GLN A 12 -18.41 -12.25 -17.88
C GLN A 12 -17.07 -11.52 -17.77
N LYS A 13 -16.74 -10.68 -18.77
CA LYS A 13 -15.48 -9.95 -18.77
C LYS A 13 -15.40 -8.94 -17.61
N ILE A 14 -16.48 -8.22 -17.31
CA ILE A 14 -16.55 -7.30 -16.15
C ILE A 14 -16.36 -8.09 -14.86
N SER A 15 -17.05 -9.22 -14.70
CA SER A 15 -16.91 -10.09 -13.52
C SER A 15 -15.46 -10.57 -13.32
N LEU A 16 -14.79 -11.00 -14.39
CA LEU A 16 -13.38 -11.39 -14.36
C LEU A 16 -12.46 -10.23 -13.98
N ASN A 17 -12.72 -9.02 -14.51
CA ASN A 17 -11.93 -7.85 -14.14
C ASN A 17 -12.09 -7.52 -12.65
N ILE A 18 -13.30 -7.59 -12.10
CA ILE A 18 -13.57 -7.37 -10.66
C ILE A 18 -12.81 -8.39 -9.79
N GLN A 19 -12.83 -9.67 -10.19
CA GLN A 19 -12.06 -10.72 -9.51
C GLN A 19 -10.55 -10.44 -9.55
N GLN A 20 -10.04 -10.03 -10.71
CA GLN A 20 -8.64 -9.68 -10.87
C GLN A 20 -8.24 -8.43 -10.06
N LEU A 21 -9.10 -7.41 -9.98
CA LEU A 21 -8.92 -6.27 -9.07
C LEU A 21 -8.86 -6.72 -7.61
N SER A 22 -9.71 -7.66 -7.20
CA SER A 22 -9.67 -8.23 -5.85
C SER A 22 -8.34 -8.95 -5.57
N GLN A 23 -7.79 -9.66 -6.56
CA GLN A 23 -6.46 -10.26 -6.44
C GLN A 23 -5.36 -9.21 -6.33
N PHE A 24 -5.43 -8.12 -7.11
CA PHE A 24 -4.50 -7.01 -7.00
C PHE A 24 -4.54 -6.37 -5.62
N VAL A 25 -5.73 -6.18 -5.02
CA VAL A 25 -5.88 -5.69 -3.65
C VAL A 25 -5.16 -6.60 -2.65
N GLN A 26 -5.32 -7.92 -2.75
CA GLN A 26 -4.65 -8.86 -1.85
C GLN A 26 -3.12 -8.80 -2.00
N ASN A 27 -2.62 -8.82 -3.23
CA ASN A 27 -1.19 -8.75 -3.52
C ASN A 27 -0.59 -7.42 -3.07
N LEU A 28 -1.29 -6.31 -3.32
CA LEU A 28 -0.89 -4.97 -2.90
C LEU A 28 -0.77 -4.90 -1.38
N ASN A 29 -1.74 -5.46 -0.64
CA ASN A 29 -1.66 -5.50 0.82
C ASN A 29 -0.44 -6.28 1.33
N GLN A 30 -0.06 -7.38 0.68
CA GLN A 30 1.15 -8.12 1.02
C GLN A 30 2.43 -7.31 0.78
N LEU A 31 2.50 -6.57 -0.33
CA LEU A 31 3.65 -5.71 -0.63
C LEU A 31 3.72 -4.50 0.30
N ILE A 32 2.58 -3.89 0.64
CA ILE A 32 2.50 -2.78 1.60
C ILE A 32 3.12 -3.17 2.94
N GLU A 33 2.90 -4.41 3.41
CA GLU A 33 3.49 -4.89 4.66
C GLU A 33 5.03 -4.88 4.64
N LYS A 34 5.64 -4.98 3.45
CA LYS A 34 7.10 -4.95 3.26
C LYS A 34 7.68 -3.53 3.24
N ILE A 35 6.88 -2.50 2.94
CA ILE A 35 7.32 -1.09 2.92
C ILE A 35 7.78 -0.68 4.32
N GLY A 36 9.03 -0.20 4.41
CA GLY A 36 9.70 0.16 5.67
C GLY A 36 10.19 -1.02 6.51
N GLY A 37 10.07 -2.25 6.00
CA GLY A 37 10.53 -3.48 6.65
C GLY A 37 11.91 -3.92 6.18
N ALA A 38 12.40 -5.04 6.70
CA ALA A 38 13.69 -5.63 6.29
C ALA A 38 13.67 -6.14 4.83
N GLU A 39 12.49 -6.33 4.25
CA GLU A 39 12.29 -6.71 2.85
C GLU A 39 12.02 -5.52 1.93
N ASP A 40 12.06 -4.28 2.43
CA ASP A 40 11.91 -3.08 1.59
C ASP A 40 13.15 -2.92 0.69
N ASN A 41 12.95 -3.21 -0.59
CA ASN A 41 13.97 -3.07 -1.63
C ASN A 41 13.34 -2.66 -2.96
N GLU A 42 14.19 -2.29 -3.91
CA GLU A 42 13.80 -1.85 -5.25
C GLU A 42 12.81 -2.80 -5.92
N ARG A 43 13.00 -4.12 -5.80
CA ARG A 43 12.09 -5.12 -6.38
C ARG A 43 10.68 -5.04 -5.79
N THR A 44 10.56 -4.89 -4.47
CA THR A 44 9.24 -4.75 -3.81
C THR A 44 8.56 -3.42 -4.15
N ARG A 45 9.33 -2.33 -4.31
CA ARG A 45 8.83 -1.02 -4.73
C ARG A 45 8.33 -1.07 -6.18
N ASN A 46 9.12 -1.63 -7.09
CA ASN A 46 8.73 -1.82 -8.49
C ASN A 46 7.49 -2.69 -8.62
N ALA A 47 7.40 -3.79 -7.86
CA ALA A 47 6.20 -4.64 -7.84
C ALA A 47 4.96 -3.91 -7.30
N THR A 48 5.14 -3.01 -6.33
CA THR A 48 4.04 -2.18 -5.80
C THR A 48 3.55 -1.21 -6.87
N ASN A 49 4.46 -0.48 -7.51
CA ASN A 49 4.13 0.47 -8.57
C ASN A 49 3.44 -0.22 -9.76
N ASP A 50 3.93 -1.39 -10.19
CA ASP A 50 3.31 -2.19 -11.27
C ASP A 50 1.88 -2.64 -10.92
N LEU A 51 1.65 -3.13 -9.70
CA LEU A 51 0.29 -3.49 -9.25
C LEU A 51 -0.64 -2.29 -9.15
N VAL A 52 -0.12 -1.16 -8.67
CA VAL A 52 -0.87 0.10 -8.59
C VAL A 52 -1.31 0.54 -9.98
N HIS A 53 -0.39 0.61 -10.94
CA HIS A 53 -0.69 0.96 -12.34
C HIS A 53 -1.69 -0.01 -13.00
N LYS A 54 -1.43 -1.33 -12.92
CA LYS A 54 -2.33 -2.35 -13.48
C LYS A 54 -3.73 -2.31 -12.87
N SER A 55 -3.81 -2.04 -11.56
CA SER A 55 -5.11 -1.87 -10.90
C SER A 55 -5.85 -0.63 -11.39
N ASN A 56 -5.13 0.46 -11.70
CA ASN A 56 -5.73 1.69 -12.19
C ASN A 56 -6.30 1.51 -13.61
N GLU A 57 -5.50 0.94 -14.52
CA GLU A 57 -5.91 0.65 -15.90
C GLU A 57 -7.13 -0.29 -15.93
N LEU A 58 -7.09 -1.37 -15.15
CA LEU A 58 -8.19 -2.33 -15.07
C LEU A 58 -9.45 -1.71 -14.46
N SER A 59 -9.31 -0.81 -13.48
CA SER A 59 -10.44 -0.07 -12.91
C SER A 59 -11.10 0.84 -13.94
N HIS A 60 -10.31 1.59 -14.72
CA HIS A 60 -10.84 2.47 -15.77
C HIS A 60 -11.54 1.67 -16.88
N ASN A 61 -10.93 0.58 -17.34
CA ASN A 61 -11.54 -0.31 -18.34
C ASN A 61 -12.86 -0.90 -17.84
N THR A 62 -12.89 -1.38 -16.58
CA THR A 62 -14.10 -1.95 -15.98
C THR A 62 -15.20 -0.91 -15.82
N ASN A 63 -14.85 0.32 -15.43
CA ASN A 63 -15.79 1.44 -15.34
C ASN A 63 -16.44 1.74 -16.71
N GLN A 64 -15.64 1.81 -17.78
CA GLN A 64 -16.17 2.05 -19.13
C GLN A 64 -17.08 0.91 -19.59
N MET A 65 -16.66 -0.35 -19.43
CA MET A 65 -17.47 -1.51 -19.81
C MET A 65 -18.79 -1.56 -19.03
N LEU A 66 -18.78 -1.21 -17.74
CA LEU A 66 -19.96 -1.18 -16.91
C LEU A 66 -20.93 -0.06 -17.34
N LYS A 67 -20.39 1.12 -17.69
CA LYS A 67 -21.17 2.23 -18.24
C LYS A 67 -21.89 1.82 -19.53
N ASP A 68 -21.16 1.26 -20.48
CA ASP A 68 -21.71 0.80 -21.77
C ASP A 68 -22.77 -0.31 -21.57
N LEU A 69 -22.53 -1.21 -20.61
CA LEU A 69 -23.47 -2.27 -20.24
C LEU A 69 -24.76 -1.70 -19.65
N ILE A 70 -24.67 -0.70 -18.77
CA ILE A 70 -25.83 -0.05 -18.16
C ILE A 70 -26.66 0.66 -19.23
N GLU A 71 -26.02 1.46 -20.10
CA GLU A 71 -26.68 2.18 -21.19
C GLU A 71 -27.40 1.22 -22.16
N SER A 72 -26.76 0.11 -22.54
CA SER A 72 -27.36 -0.91 -23.40
C SER A 72 -28.43 -1.76 -22.71
N SER A 73 -28.48 -1.78 -21.38
CA SER A 73 -29.44 -2.57 -20.61
C SER A 73 -30.81 -1.92 -20.39
N GLN A 74 -31.03 -0.70 -20.89
CA GLN A 74 -32.25 0.06 -20.64
C GLN A 74 -33.54 -0.67 -21.02
N GLU A 75 -33.57 -1.54 -22.03
CA GLU A 75 -34.81 -2.23 -22.42
C GLU A 75 -34.94 -3.64 -21.81
N ASN A 76 -33.93 -4.14 -21.10
CA ASN A 76 -33.87 -5.51 -20.60
C ASN A 76 -33.73 -5.55 -19.07
N ARG A 77 -34.86 -5.80 -18.38
CA ARG A 77 -34.92 -5.89 -16.92
C ARG A 77 -33.94 -6.91 -16.32
N ALA A 78 -33.76 -8.07 -16.96
CA ALA A 78 -32.84 -9.09 -16.46
C ALA A 78 -31.38 -8.65 -16.57
N LEU A 79 -31.05 -7.86 -17.60
CA LEU A 79 -29.71 -7.31 -17.77
C LEU A 79 -29.45 -6.16 -16.78
N ARG A 80 -30.43 -5.29 -16.54
CA ARG A 80 -30.32 -4.23 -15.51
C ARG A 80 -29.95 -4.79 -14.14
N VAL A 81 -30.65 -5.84 -13.70
CA VAL A 81 -30.35 -6.50 -12.40
C VAL A 81 -28.93 -7.08 -12.37
N GLN A 82 -28.42 -7.58 -13.49
CA GLN A 82 -27.03 -8.05 -13.56
C GLN A 82 -26.03 -6.89 -13.52
N SER A 83 -26.27 -5.82 -14.28
CA SER A 83 -25.44 -4.62 -14.28
C SER A 83 -25.36 -3.98 -12.89
N GLU A 84 -26.47 -3.95 -12.15
CA GLU A 84 -26.52 -3.45 -10.78
C GLU A 84 -25.66 -4.29 -9.82
N ARG A 85 -25.74 -5.62 -9.91
CA ARG A 85 -24.89 -6.51 -9.11
C ARG A 85 -23.41 -6.29 -9.41
N LEU A 86 -23.05 -6.21 -10.68
CA LEU A 86 -21.67 -5.94 -11.10
C LEU A 86 -21.19 -4.57 -10.61
N MET A 87 -22.06 -3.55 -10.63
CA MET A 87 -21.76 -2.22 -10.10
C MET A 87 -21.49 -2.27 -8.59
N ASN A 88 -22.32 -2.97 -7.83
CA ASN A 88 -22.14 -3.13 -6.38
C ASN A 88 -20.84 -3.88 -6.05
N ASP A 89 -20.54 -4.96 -6.78
CA ASP A 89 -19.29 -5.71 -6.61
C ASP A 89 -18.07 -4.87 -6.98
N PHE A 90 -18.17 -4.08 -8.05
CA PHE A 90 -17.11 -3.18 -8.50
C PHE A 90 -16.84 -2.07 -7.47
N MET A 91 -17.90 -1.43 -6.96
CA MET A 91 -17.81 -0.46 -5.87
C MET A 91 -17.16 -1.05 -4.61
N ALA A 92 -17.50 -2.28 -4.26
CA ALA A 92 -16.92 -2.97 -3.10
C ALA A 92 -15.41 -3.20 -3.28
N VAL A 93 -14.96 -3.63 -4.47
CA VAL A 93 -13.52 -3.84 -4.71
C VAL A 93 -12.76 -2.51 -4.82
N LEU A 94 -13.34 -1.47 -5.43
CA LEU A 94 -12.72 -0.13 -5.50
C LEU A 94 -12.52 0.48 -4.11
N ASN A 95 -13.47 0.31 -3.20
CA ASN A 95 -13.32 0.76 -1.81
C ASN A 95 -12.12 0.10 -1.12
N ARG A 96 -11.97 -1.23 -1.27
CA ARG A 96 -10.82 -1.96 -0.71
C ARG A 96 -9.51 -1.55 -1.37
N LEU A 97 -9.53 -1.29 -2.68
CA LEU A 97 -8.36 -0.81 -3.43
C LEU A 97 -7.94 0.57 -2.96
N GLN A 98 -8.88 1.51 -2.83
CA GLN A 98 -8.62 2.85 -2.31
C GLN A 98 -8.05 2.81 -0.89
N ALA A 99 -8.62 1.99 -0.01
CA ALA A 99 -8.10 1.80 1.35
C ALA A 99 -6.65 1.27 1.34
N SER A 100 -6.36 0.32 0.45
CA SER A 100 -5.00 -0.23 0.28
C SER A 100 -4.02 0.83 -0.25
N LYS A 101 -4.40 1.60 -1.27
CA LYS A 101 -3.56 2.71 -1.80
C LYS A 101 -3.31 3.79 -0.73
N ARG A 102 -4.32 4.18 0.07
CA ARG A 102 -4.15 5.12 1.20
C ARG A 102 -3.19 4.57 2.26
N LYS A 103 -3.26 3.27 2.56
CA LYS A 103 -2.34 2.61 3.49
C LYS A 103 -0.91 2.63 2.95
N ALA A 104 -0.71 2.37 1.66
CA ALA A 104 0.60 2.49 1.00
C ALA A 104 1.14 3.93 1.12
N ALA A 105 0.34 4.93 0.77
CA ALA A 105 0.71 6.34 0.83
C ALA A 105 1.11 6.78 2.25
N ALA A 106 0.36 6.33 3.27
CA ALA A 106 0.69 6.61 4.67
C ALA A 106 2.03 5.99 5.09
N ARG A 107 2.35 4.78 4.60
CA ARG A 107 3.65 4.15 4.86
C ARG A 107 4.78 4.90 4.16
N GLU A 108 4.64 5.24 2.88
CA GLU A 108 5.65 6.02 2.15
C GLU A 108 5.91 7.36 2.82
N LYS A 109 4.86 8.08 3.22
CA LYS A 109 5.00 9.34 3.98
C LYS A 109 5.77 9.18 5.28
N THR A 110 5.57 8.05 5.97
CA THR A 110 6.33 7.74 7.20
C THR A 110 7.79 7.46 6.89
N GLN A 111 8.09 6.74 5.81
CA GLN A 111 9.46 6.44 5.40
C GLN A 111 10.22 7.68 4.91
N ILE A 112 9.58 8.52 4.09
CA ILE A 112 10.12 9.82 3.67
C ILE A 112 10.52 10.62 4.91
N LYS A 113 9.61 10.76 5.88
CA LYS A 113 9.90 11.50 7.12
C LYS A 113 11.08 10.90 7.90
N SER A 114 11.20 9.58 8.00
CA SER A 114 12.34 8.98 8.71
C SER A 114 13.67 9.22 8.01
N VAL A 115 13.71 9.11 6.67
CA VAL A 115 14.93 9.33 5.89
C VAL A 115 15.30 10.82 5.91
N THR A 116 14.32 11.74 5.86
CA THR A 116 14.57 13.19 6.00
C THR A 116 15.18 13.53 7.35
N VAL A 117 14.65 12.98 8.47
CA VAL A 117 15.22 13.22 9.80
C VAL A 117 16.64 12.63 9.92
N GLU A 118 16.88 11.45 9.35
CA GLU A 118 18.23 10.87 9.30
C GLU A 118 19.20 11.76 8.50
N ASP A 119 18.74 12.32 7.38
CA ASP A 119 19.53 13.20 6.54
C ASP A 119 19.86 14.54 7.20
N GLU A 120 18.91 15.15 7.90
CA GLU A 120 19.13 16.38 8.68
C GLU A 120 20.18 16.16 9.79
N GLN A 121 20.13 15.02 10.48
CA GLN A 121 21.13 14.64 11.49
C GLN A 121 22.50 14.40 10.86
N LEU A 122 22.54 13.83 9.66
CA LEU A 122 23.77 13.62 8.91
C LEU A 122 24.40 14.96 8.50
N HIS A 123 23.57 15.91 8.05
CA HIS A 123 24.01 17.24 7.65
C HIS A 123 24.62 18.01 8.81
N GLY A 124 24.06 17.92 10.02
CA GLY A 124 24.65 18.50 11.23
C GLY A 124 26.04 17.97 11.59
N ARG A 125 26.45 16.82 11.02
CA ARG A 125 27.76 16.18 11.24
C ARG A 125 28.76 16.48 10.13
N MET A 126 28.38 17.19 9.07
CA MET A 126 29.25 17.57 7.95
C MET A 126 30.27 18.68 8.27
N GLY A 127 30.54 18.95 9.55
CA GLY A 127 31.61 19.84 10.02
C GLY A 127 32.84 19.10 10.57
N ALA A 128 32.99 17.79 10.29
CA ALA A 128 34.08 16.98 10.82
C ALA A 128 35.42 17.30 10.12
N ASP A 129 36.51 17.42 10.90
CA ASP A 129 37.86 17.75 10.41
C ASP A 129 38.54 16.63 9.59
N ASP A 130 37.98 15.41 9.56
CA ASP A 130 38.53 14.28 8.80
C ASP A 130 38.01 14.23 7.35
N PRO A 131 38.87 14.39 6.32
CA PRO A 131 38.48 14.35 4.91
C PRO A 131 37.86 13.02 4.46
N ILE A 132 38.24 11.89 5.09
CA ILE A 132 37.69 10.57 4.73
C ILE A 132 36.27 10.45 5.24
N GLN A 133 36.04 10.81 6.51
CA GLN A 133 34.71 10.84 7.11
C GLN A 133 33.77 11.81 6.37
N MET A 134 34.28 12.97 5.94
CA MET A 134 33.51 13.95 5.16
C MET A 134 33.03 13.38 3.81
N ARG A 135 33.88 12.65 3.08
CA ARG A 135 33.45 11.98 1.82
C ARG A 135 32.38 10.93 2.06
N GLN A 136 32.51 10.13 3.13
CA GLN A 136 31.50 9.11 3.48
C GLN A 136 30.15 9.75 3.84
N LEU A 137 30.17 10.84 4.62
CA LEU A 137 28.98 11.62 4.96
C LEU A 137 28.31 12.20 3.70
N GLN A 138 29.08 12.79 2.79
CA GLN A 138 28.54 13.31 1.53
C GLN A 138 27.93 12.23 0.64
N GLN A 139 28.55 11.06 0.56
CA GLN A 139 28.00 9.93 -0.19
C GLN A 139 26.67 9.47 0.42
N LYS A 140 26.61 9.32 1.75
CA LYS A 140 25.38 8.93 2.44
C LYS A 140 24.27 9.98 2.29
N HIS A 141 24.61 11.27 2.33
CA HIS A 141 23.66 12.35 2.09
C HIS A 141 23.02 12.24 0.70
N ARG A 142 23.84 12.01 -0.34
CA ARG A 142 23.33 11.81 -1.71
C ARG A 142 22.39 10.61 -1.80
N MET A 143 22.77 9.48 -1.19
CA MET A 143 21.92 8.28 -1.15
C MET A 143 20.57 8.55 -0.46
N ASN A 144 20.57 9.27 0.66
CA ASN A 144 19.34 9.62 1.37
C ASN A 144 18.44 10.53 0.52
N LEU A 145 19.03 11.53 -0.17
CA LEU A 145 18.26 12.42 -1.06
C LEU A 145 17.64 11.66 -2.24
N ASP A 146 18.38 10.72 -2.82
CA ASP A 146 17.87 9.90 -3.92
C ASP A 146 16.75 8.97 -3.43
N GLU A 147 16.89 8.34 -2.26
CA GLU A 147 15.80 7.56 -1.66
C GLU A 147 14.54 8.41 -1.37
N ILE A 148 14.72 9.63 -0.84
CA ILE A 148 13.60 10.55 -0.60
C ILE A 148 12.86 10.86 -1.91
N ARG A 149 13.60 11.15 -2.99
CA ARG A 149 13.00 11.44 -4.31
C ARG A 149 12.20 10.26 -4.84
N GLU A 150 12.77 9.06 -4.87
CA GLU A 150 12.08 7.86 -5.34
C GLU A 150 10.78 7.60 -4.56
N ARG A 151 10.81 7.76 -3.23
CA ARG A 151 9.62 7.58 -2.40
C ARG A 151 8.59 8.69 -2.62
N GLN A 152 9.01 9.93 -2.88
CA GLN A 152 8.11 11.02 -3.21
C GLN A 152 7.41 10.80 -4.56
N GLU A 153 8.12 10.28 -5.55
CA GLU A 153 7.53 9.91 -6.85
C GLU A 153 6.49 8.80 -6.67
N ALA A 154 6.81 7.75 -5.90
CA ALA A 154 5.86 6.68 -5.59
C ALA A 154 4.63 7.18 -4.82
N LEU A 155 4.83 8.08 -3.85
CA LEU A 155 3.74 8.73 -3.11
C LEU A 155 2.85 9.56 -4.03
N SER A 156 3.44 10.37 -4.92
CA SER A 156 2.70 11.18 -5.88
C SER A 156 1.85 10.31 -6.81
N ALA A 157 2.40 9.18 -7.29
CA ALA A 157 1.66 8.23 -8.11
C ALA A 157 0.46 7.64 -7.37
N LEU A 158 0.65 7.25 -6.09
CA LEU A 158 -0.45 6.76 -5.25
C LEU A 158 -1.54 7.81 -5.03
N GLU A 159 -1.17 9.07 -4.83
CA GLU A 159 -2.12 10.18 -4.64
C GLU A 159 -2.93 10.47 -5.91
N GLN A 160 -2.28 10.47 -7.08
CA GLN A 160 -2.95 10.60 -8.38
C GLN A 160 -3.96 9.47 -8.59
N ASP A 161 -3.53 8.23 -8.39
CA ASP A 161 -4.35 7.03 -8.53
C ASP A 161 -5.56 7.00 -7.57
N ILE A 162 -5.44 7.56 -6.37
CA ILE A 162 -6.56 7.74 -5.44
C ILE A 162 -7.56 8.78 -6.00
N GLY A 163 -7.06 9.82 -6.66
CA GLY A 163 -7.86 10.79 -7.40
C GLY A 163 -8.66 10.13 -8.53
N ASP A 164 -8.04 9.26 -9.30
CA ASP A 164 -8.69 8.52 -10.40
C ASP A 164 -9.82 7.62 -9.89
N ILE A 165 -9.59 6.88 -8.79
CA ILE A 165 -10.65 6.07 -8.16
C ILE A 165 -11.81 6.96 -7.69
N ASN A 166 -11.53 8.15 -7.12
CA ASN A 166 -12.60 9.08 -6.74
C ASN A 166 -13.40 9.56 -7.94
N GLN A 167 -12.76 9.73 -9.11
CA GLN A 167 -13.47 10.07 -10.34
C GLN A 167 -14.39 8.92 -10.79
N ILE A 168 -13.90 7.68 -10.75
CA ILE A 168 -14.73 6.49 -11.02
C ILE A 168 -15.93 6.43 -10.06
N PHE A 169 -15.74 6.71 -8.76
CA PHE A 169 -16.86 6.75 -7.81
C PHE A 169 -17.93 7.80 -8.18
N LYS A 170 -17.52 8.97 -8.68
CA LYS A 170 -18.47 9.98 -9.15
C LYS A 170 -19.22 9.50 -10.38
N ASP A 171 -18.52 8.89 -11.33
CA ASP A 171 -19.14 8.34 -12.54
C ASP A 171 -20.18 7.26 -12.18
N LEU A 172 -19.86 6.36 -11.24
CA LEU A 172 -20.77 5.33 -10.75
C LEU A 172 -21.96 5.93 -9.98
N ALA A 173 -21.74 6.98 -9.18
CA ALA A 173 -22.82 7.67 -8.48
C ALA A 173 -23.81 8.33 -9.46
N HIS A 174 -23.32 8.91 -10.57
CA HIS A 174 -24.19 9.41 -11.64
C HIS A 174 -25.01 8.29 -12.30
N LEU A 175 -24.38 7.14 -12.58
CA LEU A 175 -25.07 5.99 -13.17
C LEU A 175 -26.17 5.41 -12.27
N VAL A 176 -25.99 5.47 -10.94
CA VAL A 176 -27.04 5.12 -9.97
C VAL A 176 -28.18 6.14 -10.00
N HIS A 177 -27.86 7.43 -9.99
CA HIS A 177 -28.86 8.50 -9.91
C HIS A 177 -29.80 8.54 -11.13
N ASP A 178 -29.27 8.31 -12.33
CA ASP A 178 -30.03 8.36 -13.58
C ASP A 178 -30.97 7.15 -13.79
N GLN A 179 -30.87 6.09 -12.97
CA GLN A 179 -31.64 4.85 -13.14
C GLN A 179 -32.97 4.77 -12.35
N GLY A 180 -33.36 5.81 -11.61
CA GLY A 180 -34.75 6.10 -11.21
C GLY A 180 -35.47 5.15 -10.22
N GLU A 181 -35.13 3.86 -10.11
CA GLU A 181 -35.68 2.93 -9.12
C GLU A 181 -34.64 1.85 -8.73
N MET A 182 -33.75 2.14 -7.78
CA MET A 182 -33.30 1.20 -6.73
C MET A 182 -32.42 1.93 -5.72
N VAL A 183 -33.06 2.48 -4.69
CA VAL A 183 -32.43 2.99 -3.47
C VAL A 183 -32.73 1.94 -2.41
N ASP A 184 -31.72 1.14 -2.00
CA ASP A 184 -31.68 0.46 -0.69
C ASP A 184 -30.38 -0.35 -0.45
N SER A 185 -29.51 -0.54 -1.46
CA SER A 185 -28.30 -1.38 -1.32
C SER A 185 -26.97 -0.59 -1.18
N ILE A 186 -27.00 0.73 -1.38
CA ILE A 186 -25.80 1.60 -1.31
C ILE A 186 -25.47 2.01 0.12
N GLU A 187 -26.47 2.21 0.97
CA GLU A 187 -26.26 2.70 2.35
C GLU A 187 -25.53 1.65 3.21
N ALA A 188 -25.81 0.36 3.01
CA ALA A 188 -25.17 -0.73 3.75
C ALA A 188 -23.68 -0.91 3.42
N ASN A 189 -23.25 -0.70 2.17
CA ASN A 189 -21.84 -0.85 1.79
C ASN A 189 -20.98 0.36 2.21
N ILE A 190 -21.60 1.53 2.36
CA ILE A 190 -20.94 2.74 2.88
C ILE A 190 -20.70 2.61 4.40
N GLU A 191 -21.62 2.01 5.15
CA GLU A 191 -21.52 1.87 6.61
C GLU A 191 -20.49 0.80 7.05
N HIS A 192 -20.44 -0.35 6.36
CA HIS A 192 -19.52 -1.45 6.69
C HIS A 192 -18.03 -1.17 6.36
N ALA A 193 -17.75 -0.24 5.45
CA ALA A 193 -16.38 0.16 5.11
C ALA A 193 -15.67 0.92 6.25
N SER A 194 -16.43 1.52 7.19
CA SER A 194 -15.84 2.22 8.34
C SER A 194 -15.40 1.27 9.46
N ILE A 195 -16.08 0.11 9.62
CA ILE A 195 -15.89 -0.77 10.78
C ILE A 195 -14.64 -1.66 10.65
N HIS A 196 -14.19 -1.99 9.43
CA HIS A 196 -12.99 -2.80 9.23
C HIS A 196 -11.65 -2.02 9.22
N VAL A 197 -11.70 -0.68 9.27
CA VAL A 197 -10.49 0.17 9.34
C VAL A 197 -10.01 0.35 10.79
N GLN A 198 -10.89 0.22 11.78
CA GLN A 198 -10.54 0.42 13.19
C GLN A 198 -9.53 -0.61 13.73
N GLN A 199 -9.50 -1.84 13.19
CA GLN A 199 -8.58 -2.90 13.60
C GLN A 199 -7.23 -2.88 12.87
N ALA A 200 -7.11 -2.15 11.75
CA ALA A 200 -5.84 -2.00 11.04
C ALA A 200 -4.93 -0.93 11.68
N ASN A 201 -5.50 0.04 12.39
CA ASN A 201 -4.75 1.13 13.03
C ASN A 201 -4.08 0.72 14.36
N THR A 202 -4.62 -0.27 15.08
CA THR A 202 -4.00 -0.77 16.32
C THR A 202 -2.70 -1.54 16.08
N SER A 203 -2.52 -2.10 14.88
CA SER A 203 -1.36 -2.91 14.50
C SER A 203 -0.12 -2.07 14.16
N VAL A 204 -0.30 -0.84 13.67
CA VAL A 204 0.81 0.05 13.27
C VAL A 204 1.43 0.76 14.50
N ALA A 205 0.61 1.17 15.46
CA ALA A 205 1.11 1.73 16.73
C ALA A 205 1.89 0.68 17.55
N GLN A 206 1.46 -0.58 17.52
CA GLN A 206 2.16 -1.67 18.18
C GLN A 206 3.47 -2.06 17.45
N ALA A 207 3.52 -2.06 16.12
CA ALA A 207 4.72 -2.43 15.36
C ALA A 207 5.93 -1.51 15.66
N VAL A 208 5.71 -0.20 15.78
CA VAL A 208 6.78 0.76 16.15
C VAL A 208 7.24 0.54 17.60
N HIS A 209 6.30 0.25 18.51
CA HIS A 209 6.62 0.00 19.92
C HIS A 209 7.36 -1.33 20.16
N TYR A 210 7.07 -2.36 19.34
CA TYR A 210 7.78 -3.65 19.38
C TYR A 210 9.16 -3.57 18.74
N GLN A 211 9.36 -2.81 17.66
CA GLN A 211 10.70 -2.61 17.07
C GLN A 211 11.65 -1.83 18.00
N ALA A 212 11.16 -0.85 18.76
CA ALA A 212 11.96 -0.14 19.76
C ALA A 212 12.42 -1.06 20.90
N LYS A 213 11.51 -1.92 21.41
CA LYS A 213 11.83 -2.91 22.46
C LYS A 213 12.74 -4.04 21.96
N ALA A 214 12.60 -4.47 20.70
CA ALA A 214 13.48 -5.49 20.12
C ALA A 214 14.93 -4.99 19.97
N ARG A 215 15.13 -3.71 19.62
CA ARG A 215 16.46 -3.07 19.59
C ARG A 215 17.11 -3.01 20.98
N GLN A 216 16.34 -2.65 22.01
CA GLN A 216 16.84 -2.62 23.40
C GLN A 216 17.20 -4.01 23.94
N LYS A 217 16.40 -5.04 23.62
CA LYS A 217 16.68 -6.43 24.03
C LYS A 217 17.93 -7.02 23.34
N LYS A 218 18.16 -6.71 22.06
CA LYS A 218 19.37 -7.13 21.34
C LYS A 218 20.65 -6.54 21.96
N LEU A 219 20.62 -5.28 22.35
CA LEU A 219 21.76 -4.64 23.04
C LEU A 219 22.04 -5.27 24.41
N MET A 220 20.99 -5.61 25.17
CA MET A 220 21.14 -6.23 26.49
C MET A 220 21.74 -7.64 26.41
N ILE A 221 21.33 -8.45 25.42
CA ILE A 221 21.90 -9.77 25.17
C ILE A 221 23.38 -9.65 24.74
N TYR A 222 23.70 -8.69 23.88
CA TYR A 222 25.08 -8.46 23.44
C TYR A 222 26.00 -8.06 24.60
N ALA A 223 25.54 -7.16 25.48
CA ALA A 223 26.28 -6.77 26.68
C ALA A 223 26.51 -7.94 27.65
N PHE A 224 25.51 -8.82 27.81
CA PHE A 224 25.66 -10.02 28.65
C PHE A 224 26.68 -11.01 28.07
N CYS A 225 26.66 -11.24 26.76
CA CYS A 225 27.65 -12.11 26.11
C CYS A 225 29.09 -11.59 26.28
N ILE A 226 29.30 -10.27 26.13
CA ILE A 226 30.61 -9.65 26.37
C ILE A 226 31.06 -9.84 27.82
N PHE A 227 30.15 -9.64 28.79
CA PHE A 227 30.47 -9.82 30.20
C PHE A 227 30.92 -11.25 30.52
N VAL A 228 30.21 -12.26 29.99
CA VAL A 228 30.59 -13.67 30.18
C VAL A 228 31.96 -13.96 29.59
N LEU A 229 32.26 -13.45 28.38
CA LEU A 229 33.56 -13.63 27.75
C LEU A 229 34.71 -13.00 28.56
N LEU A 230 34.48 -11.82 29.15
CA LEU A 230 35.47 -11.17 30.02
C LEU A 230 35.75 -11.97 31.28
N VAL A 231 34.72 -12.54 31.92
CA VAL A 231 34.89 -13.39 33.11
C VAL A 231 35.67 -14.65 32.78
N LEU A 232 35.34 -15.32 31.67
CA LEU A 232 36.07 -16.52 31.22
C LEU A 232 37.54 -16.21 30.91
N PHE A 233 37.80 -15.09 30.24
CA PHE A 233 39.17 -14.65 29.96
C PHE A 233 39.95 -14.39 31.25
N LEU A 234 39.33 -13.78 32.25
CA LEU A 234 39.97 -13.45 33.53
C LEU A 234 40.30 -14.70 34.36
N VAL A 235 39.40 -15.70 34.36
CA VAL A 235 39.65 -17.01 34.99
C VAL A 235 40.81 -17.74 34.30
N LEU A 236 40.82 -17.78 32.98
CA LEU A 236 41.92 -18.38 32.21
C LEU A 236 43.26 -17.68 32.47
N TYR A 237 43.26 -16.35 32.52
CA TYR A 237 44.45 -15.56 32.79
C TYR A 237 45.02 -15.85 34.19
N LEU A 238 44.16 -15.89 35.22
CA LEU A 238 44.58 -16.20 36.59
C LEU A 238 45.08 -17.64 36.74
N TRP A 239 44.52 -18.59 36.00
CA TRP A 239 44.97 -19.98 36.00
C TRP A 239 46.30 -20.18 35.28
N LEU A 240 46.56 -19.42 34.21
CA LEU A 240 47.82 -19.50 33.46
C LEU A 240 48.98 -18.78 34.17
N ASN A 241 48.67 -17.79 35.01
CA ASN A 241 49.65 -16.95 35.70
C ASN A 241 49.90 -17.39 37.15
N HIS A 242 49.39 -18.54 37.56
CA HIS A 242 49.66 -19.16 38.85
C HIS A 242 50.39 -20.50 38.69
#